data_AF-A0A816EIC6-F1
#
_entry.id   AF-A0A816EIC6-F1
#
_cell.length_a   1.000
_cell.length_b   1.000
_cell.length_c   1.000
_cell.angle_alpha   90.00
_cell.angle_beta   90.00
_cell.angle_gamma   90.00
#
_symmetry.space_group_name_H-M   'P 1'
#
loop_
_entity.id
_entity.type
_entity.pdbx_description
1 polymer ?
#
loop_
_entity_poly.entity_id
_entity_poly.type
_entity_poly.pdbx_seq_one_letter_code
_entity_poly.pdbx_strand_id
1 'polypeptide(L)'
;KIDASVAYLHLPVWSSKSIINLNDYCRIFESRSKLLAKENFARMLESSSSPYDTFLNNSIQLVQMAKAHMESFLIRSFYEQVNKADQHPSISFVLQQLFYVFAIHTLRNESIDFIRLKLLSPDQIYDLETRVLPDIYTRLRPNLVALVDAFDFHDNEIDSCLGRYDGQVYEALLERARLNPSNRYKVPPVWVSLKQGNLSKL
;
A
#
# COMPACT_ATOMS: atom_id res chain seq x y z
N LYS A 1 19.74 -17.27 -19.44
CA LYS A 1 18.49 -16.49 -19.60
C LYS A 1 18.31 -15.70 -18.31
N ILE A 2 18.22 -14.37 -18.37
CA ILE A 2 17.97 -13.55 -17.19
C ILE A 2 16.51 -13.75 -16.80
N ASP A 3 16.24 -13.89 -15.51
CA ASP A 3 14.87 -14.02 -15.01
C ASP A 3 14.06 -12.77 -15.36
N ALA A 4 12.78 -12.94 -15.75
CA ALA A 4 11.90 -11.84 -16.14
C ALA A 4 11.66 -10.85 -15.00
N SER A 5 11.86 -11.30 -13.75
CA SER A 5 11.83 -10.48 -12.54
C SER A 5 12.95 -9.41 -12.51
N VAL A 6 14.13 -9.70 -13.08
CA VAL A 6 15.34 -8.87 -12.99
C VAL A 6 15.73 -8.21 -14.32
N ALA A 7 15.05 -8.55 -15.42
CA ALA A 7 15.34 -8.04 -16.75
C ALA A 7 15.40 -6.49 -16.84
N TYR A 8 14.63 -5.80 -16.00
CA TYR A 8 14.61 -4.33 -15.95
C TYR A 8 15.94 -3.69 -15.53
N LEU A 9 16.83 -4.42 -14.86
CA LEU A 9 18.16 -3.91 -14.50
C LEU A 9 19.00 -3.56 -15.73
N HIS A 10 18.72 -4.16 -16.89
CA HIS A 10 19.43 -3.87 -18.14
C HIS A 10 18.77 -2.75 -18.97
N LEU A 11 17.55 -2.35 -18.64
CA LEU A 11 16.81 -1.31 -19.38
C LEU A 11 17.35 0.10 -19.10
N PRO A 12 17.22 1.05 -20.05
CA PRO A 12 17.62 2.43 -19.81
C PRO A 12 16.81 3.05 -18.66
N VAL A 13 17.46 3.93 -17.90
CA VAL A 13 16.80 4.71 -16.85
C VAL A 13 15.74 5.61 -17.49
N TRP A 14 14.57 5.68 -16.87
CA TRP A 14 13.47 6.50 -17.36
C TRP A 14 13.87 7.98 -17.43
N SER A 15 13.60 8.62 -18.58
CA SER A 15 13.88 10.03 -18.82
C SER A 15 12.77 10.69 -19.66
N SER A 16 11.53 10.71 -19.17
CA SER A 16 10.46 11.50 -19.80
C SER A 16 10.08 12.68 -18.91
N LYS A 17 9.93 13.87 -19.50
CA LYS A 17 9.68 15.11 -18.75
C LYS A 17 8.20 15.51 -18.67
N SER A 18 7.28 14.84 -19.37
CA SER A 18 5.87 15.21 -19.29
C SER A 18 4.94 14.11 -19.79
N ILE A 19 3.88 13.89 -18.99
CA ILE A 19 2.81 12.89 -19.08
C ILE A 19 3.27 11.51 -18.61
N ILE A 20 2.88 11.16 -17.38
CA ILE A 20 3.11 9.84 -16.80
C ILE A 20 1.96 8.93 -17.28
N ASN A 21 2.21 8.11 -18.29
CA ASN A 21 1.30 7.05 -18.67
C ASN A 21 1.36 5.88 -17.68
N LEU A 22 0.41 4.95 -17.79
CA LEU A 22 0.39 3.73 -16.97
C LEU A 22 1.74 2.98 -16.99
N ASN A 23 2.35 2.86 -18.17
CA ASN A 23 3.67 2.24 -18.36
C ASN A 23 4.84 3.07 -17.81
N ASP A 24 4.69 4.39 -17.73
CA ASP A 24 5.75 5.25 -17.18
C ASP A 24 5.91 5.02 -15.67
N TYR A 25 4.83 4.74 -14.94
CA TYR A 25 4.93 4.34 -13.54
C TYR A 25 5.78 3.07 -13.38
N CYS A 26 5.55 2.02 -14.18
CA CYS A 26 6.39 0.82 -14.15
C CYS A 26 7.87 1.16 -14.34
N ARG A 27 8.19 1.97 -15.35
CA ARG A 27 9.57 2.37 -15.65
C ARG A 27 10.20 3.24 -14.56
N ILE A 28 9.44 4.11 -13.91
CA ILE A 28 9.90 4.95 -12.79
C ILE A 28 10.28 4.07 -11.59
N PHE A 29 9.42 3.12 -11.20
CA PHE A 29 9.70 2.21 -10.09
C PHE A 29 10.87 1.25 -10.40
N GLU A 30 10.95 0.74 -11.63
CA GLU A 30 12.09 -0.07 -12.10
C GLU A 30 13.40 0.74 -12.07
N SER A 31 13.35 2.00 -12.51
CA SER A 31 14.50 2.91 -12.48
C SER A 31 14.97 3.19 -11.05
N ARG A 32 14.04 3.39 -10.10
CA ARG A 32 14.37 3.53 -8.67
C ARG A 32 15.12 2.31 -8.16
N SER A 33 14.55 1.12 -8.34
CA SER A 33 15.16 -0.12 -7.86
C SER A 33 16.55 -0.34 -8.48
N LYS A 34 16.70 -0.09 -9.80
CA LYS A 34 17.98 -0.20 -10.50
C LYS A 34 19.04 0.74 -9.95
N LEU A 35 18.69 2.01 -9.71
CA LEU A 35 19.63 3.00 -9.20
C LEU A 35 20.06 2.68 -7.76
N LEU A 36 19.13 2.25 -6.89
CA LEU A 36 19.46 1.79 -5.54
C LEU A 36 20.37 0.56 -5.55
N ALA A 37 20.13 -0.40 -6.44
CA ALA A 37 20.98 -1.56 -6.61
C ALA A 37 22.40 -1.16 -7.07
N LYS A 38 22.50 -0.19 -8.00
CA LYS A 38 23.79 0.34 -8.46
C LYS A 38 24.55 1.07 -7.35
N GLU A 39 23.89 1.92 -6.56
CA GLU A 39 24.49 2.62 -5.42
C GLU A 39 25.04 1.64 -4.39
N ASN A 40 24.27 0.63 -4.02
CA ASN A 40 24.70 -0.38 -3.05
C ASN A 40 25.82 -1.27 -3.58
N PHE A 41 25.76 -1.66 -4.86
CA PHE A 41 26.83 -2.45 -5.48
C PHE A 41 28.15 -1.66 -5.55
N ALA A 42 28.09 -0.35 -5.87
CA ALA A 42 29.26 0.52 -5.83
C ALA A 42 29.87 0.59 -4.41
N ARG A 43 29.03 0.76 -3.37
CA ARG A 43 29.49 0.76 -1.97
C ARG A 43 30.13 -0.57 -1.56
N MET A 44 29.62 -1.69 -2.06
CA MET A 44 30.22 -3.01 -1.81
C MET A 44 31.58 -3.17 -2.50
N LEU A 45 31.79 -2.56 -3.66
CA LEU A 45 33.07 -2.59 -4.38
C LEU A 45 34.11 -1.65 -3.76
N GLU A 46 33.69 -0.50 -3.23
CA GLU A 46 34.57 0.49 -2.62
C GLU A 46 35.05 0.08 -1.21
N SER A 47 34.33 -0.83 -0.55
CA SER A 47 34.71 -1.30 0.79
C SER A 47 35.94 -2.22 0.73
N SER A 48 36.98 -1.87 1.48
CA SER A 48 38.19 -2.70 1.66
C SER A 48 38.04 -3.79 2.75
N SER A 49 36.88 -3.85 3.41
CA SER A 49 36.59 -4.78 4.50
C SER A 49 36.16 -6.16 4.01
N SER A 50 36.08 -7.12 4.93
CA SER A 50 35.50 -8.44 4.66
C SER A 50 34.08 -8.30 4.08
N PRO A 51 33.68 -9.11 3.07
CA PRO A 51 32.35 -9.06 2.47
C PRO A 51 31.21 -9.16 3.49
N TYR A 52 31.41 -9.90 4.58
CA TYR A 52 30.43 -10.06 5.65
C TYR A 52 30.22 -8.76 6.44
N ASP A 53 31.30 -8.08 6.81
CA ASP A 53 31.23 -6.83 7.58
C ASP A 53 30.61 -5.71 6.72
N THR A 54 30.97 -5.65 5.44
CA THR A 54 30.35 -4.73 4.47
C THR A 54 28.85 -4.99 4.32
N PHE A 55 28.43 -6.25 4.26
CA PHE A 55 27.01 -6.60 4.21
C PHE A 55 26.27 -6.13 5.46
N LEU A 56 26.84 -6.38 6.65
CA LEU A 56 26.23 -6.00 7.92
C LEU A 56 26.10 -4.47 8.04
N ASN A 57 27.16 -3.74 7.69
CA ASN A 57 27.19 -2.28 7.74
C ASN A 57 26.21 -1.63 6.75
N ASN A 58 25.94 -2.29 5.61
CA ASN A 58 25.01 -1.80 4.59
C ASN A 58 23.61 -2.44 4.67
N SER A 59 23.32 -3.19 5.73
CA SER A 59 22.08 -3.98 5.86
C SER A 59 20.81 -3.13 5.70
N ILE A 60 20.79 -1.90 6.24
CA ILE A 60 19.66 -0.97 6.12
C ILE A 60 19.39 -0.63 4.65
N GLN A 61 20.43 -0.32 3.87
CA GLN A 61 20.27 0.05 2.47
C GLN A 61 19.97 -1.15 1.58
N LEU A 62 20.41 -2.34 1.96
CA LEU A 62 20.01 -3.59 1.32
C LEU A 62 18.52 -3.87 1.52
N VAL A 63 17.98 -3.64 2.73
CA VAL A 63 16.53 -3.75 3.00
C VAL A 63 15.75 -2.72 2.19
N GLN A 64 16.22 -1.48 2.09
CA GLN A 64 15.60 -0.45 1.25
C GLN A 64 15.58 -0.84 -0.24
N MET A 65 16.69 -1.38 -0.74
CA MET A 65 16.77 -1.88 -2.13
C MET A 65 15.81 -3.05 -2.36
N ALA A 66 15.75 -4.01 -1.42
CA ALA A 66 14.82 -5.13 -1.49
C ALA A 66 13.36 -4.65 -1.51
N LYS A 67 13.02 -3.68 -0.66
CA LYS A 67 11.69 -3.04 -0.65
C LYS A 67 11.37 -2.40 -2.00
N ALA A 68 12.29 -1.62 -2.56
CA ALA A 68 12.08 -0.99 -3.87
C ALA A 68 11.92 -2.00 -5.02
N HIS A 69 12.59 -3.16 -4.95
CA HIS A 69 12.40 -4.25 -5.90
C HIS A 69 11.02 -4.91 -5.75
N MET A 70 10.55 -5.14 -4.53
CA MET A 70 9.20 -5.68 -4.29
C MET A 70 8.12 -4.73 -4.80
N GLU A 71 8.27 -3.42 -4.55
CA GLU A 71 7.33 -2.41 -5.03
C GLU A 71 7.30 -2.33 -6.56
N SER A 72 8.45 -2.40 -7.24
CA SER A 72 8.47 -2.42 -8.71
C SER A 72 7.81 -3.68 -9.27
N PHE A 73 8.01 -4.83 -8.62
CA PHE A 73 7.34 -6.07 -8.97
C PHE A 73 5.81 -6.00 -8.79
N LEU A 74 5.33 -5.40 -7.69
CA LEU A 74 3.89 -5.20 -7.44
C LEU A 74 3.27 -4.30 -8.52
N ILE A 75 3.91 -3.17 -8.83
CA ILE A 75 3.44 -2.22 -9.86
C ILE A 75 3.39 -2.91 -11.23
N ARG A 76 4.43 -3.67 -11.60
CA ARG A 76 4.45 -4.40 -12.87
C ARG A 76 3.38 -5.50 -12.93
N SER A 77 3.23 -6.27 -11.85
CA SER A 77 2.20 -7.31 -11.78
C SER A 77 0.80 -6.71 -11.90
N PHE A 78 0.53 -5.59 -11.23
CA PHE A 78 -0.75 -4.89 -11.34
C PHE A 78 -0.97 -4.38 -12.78
N TYR A 79 0.02 -3.73 -13.39
CA TYR A 79 -0.05 -3.29 -14.79
C TYR A 79 -0.38 -4.44 -15.76
N GLU A 80 0.25 -5.60 -15.59
CA GLU A 80 -0.04 -6.79 -16.40
C GLU A 80 -1.48 -7.29 -16.21
N GLN A 81 -2.03 -7.25 -14.99
CA GLN A 81 -3.43 -7.63 -14.74
C GLN A 81 -4.42 -6.62 -15.32
N VAL A 82 -4.10 -5.33 -15.27
CA VAL A 82 -4.93 -4.27 -15.88
C VAL A 82 -5.02 -4.48 -17.40
N ASN A 83 -3.89 -4.73 -18.07
CA ASN A 83 -3.88 -4.98 -19.51
C ASN A 83 -4.61 -6.27 -19.91
N LYS A 84 -4.61 -7.30 -19.05
CA LYS A 84 -5.42 -8.51 -19.29
C LYS A 84 -6.91 -8.23 -19.19
N ALA A 85 -7.31 -7.29 -18.33
CA ALA A 85 -8.69 -6.89 -18.14
C ALA A 85 -9.24 -5.97 -19.26
N ASP A 86 -8.43 -5.60 -20.25
CA ASP A 86 -8.85 -4.74 -21.39
C ASP A 86 -9.97 -5.35 -22.24
N GLN A 87 -10.29 -6.63 -22.06
CA GLN A 87 -11.45 -7.27 -22.67
C GLN A 87 -12.78 -6.63 -22.24
N HIS A 88 -12.82 -5.99 -21.06
CA HIS A 88 -14.00 -5.29 -20.53
C HIS A 88 -13.67 -3.81 -20.25
N PRO A 89 -14.00 -2.89 -21.17
CA PRO A 89 -13.60 -1.49 -21.08
C PRO A 89 -14.01 -0.79 -19.77
N SER A 90 -15.22 -1.08 -19.27
CA SER A 90 -15.73 -0.50 -18.03
C SER A 90 -14.93 -0.94 -16.79
N ILE A 91 -14.50 -2.21 -16.76
CA ILE A 91 -13.72 -2.78 -15.65
C ILE A 91 -12.27 -2.30 -15.75
N SER A 92 -11.67 -2.34 -16.94
CA SER A 92 -10.31 -1.86 -17.17
C SER A 92 -10.17 -0.39 -16.73
N PHE A 93 -11.15 0.47 -17.03
CA PHE A 93 -11.11 1.87 -16.60
C PHE A 93 -11.05 2.03 -15.07
N VAL A 94 -11.86 1.28 -14.32
CA VAL A 94 -11.86 1.34 -12.85
C VAL A 94 -10.56 0.73 -12.28
N LEU A 95 -10.06 -0.36 -12.85
CA LEU A 95 -8.78 -0.96 -12.45
C LEU A 95 -7.59 -0.04 -12.74
N GLN A 96 -7.61 0.71 -13.85
CA GLN A 96 -6.61 1.75 -14.14
C GLN A 96 -6.64 2.86 -13.10
N GLN A 97 -7.81 3.30 -12.65
CA GLN A 97 -7.92 4.29 -11.57
C GLN A 97 -7.32 3.77 -10.27
N LEU A 98 -7.62 2.51 -9.89
CA LEU A 98 -7.03 1.87 -8.71
C LEU A 98 -5.50 1.74 -8.84
N PHE A 99 -5.00 1.39 -10.03
CA PHE A 99 -3.58 1.36 -10.32
C PHE A 99 -2.93 2.72 -10.09
N TYR A 100 -3.51 3.81 -10.60
CA TYR A 100 -2.98 5.16 -10.38
C TYR A 100 -2.97 5.54 -8.90
N VAL A 101 -4.05 5.24 -8.16
CA VAL A 101 -4.10 5.47 -6.71
C VAL A 101 -2.97 4.73 -6.01
N PHE A 102 -2.79 3.44 -6.30
CA PHE A 102 -1.74 2.62 -5.69
C PHE A 102 -0.33 3.10 -6.04
N ALA A 103 -0.09 3.44 -7.31
CA ALA A 103 1.20 3.91 -7.79
C ALA A 103 1.57 5.27 -7.18
N ILE A 104 0.64 6.24 -7.21
CA ILE A 104 0.85 7.58 -6.65
C ILE A 104 1.01 7.51 -5.13
N HIS A 105 0.22 6.68 -4.43
CA HIS A 105 0.33 6.50 -2.99
C HIS A 105 1.70 5.92 -2.59
N THR A 106 2.15 4.86 -3.28
CA THR A 106 3.46 4.26 -3.02
C THR A 106 4.60 5.25 -3.33
N LEU A 107 4.48 5.99 -4.43
CA LEU A 107 5.44 7.03 -4.82
C LEU A 107 5.54 8.13 -3.77
N ARG A 108 4.41 8.58 -3.22
CA ARG A 108 4.34 9.58 -2.15
C ARG A 108 5.07 9.11 -0.88
N ASN A 109 4.77 7.89 -0.45
CA ASN A 109 5.38 7.31 0.77
C ASN A 109 6.91 7.19 0.65
N GLU A 110 7.40 6.94 -0.57
CA GLU A 110 8.83 6.75 -0.85
C GLU A 110 9.44 7.94 -1.63
N SER A 111 8.82 9.12 -1.54
CA SER A 111 9.16 10.31 -2.34
C SER A 111 10.61 10.75 -2.22
N ILE A 112 11.22 10.56 -1.05
CA ILE A 112 12.62 10.90 -0.77
C ILE A 112 13.57 10.20 -1.76
N ASP A 113 13.34 8.93 -2.05
CA ASP A 113 14.19 8.17 -2.97
C ASP A 113 14.03 8.68 -4.40
N PHE A 114 12.80 8.97 -4.84
CA PHE A 114 12.55 9.46 -6.20
C PHE A 114 13.17 10.84 -6.44
N ILE A 115 13.13 11.72 -5.44
CA ILE A 115 13.76 13.05 -5.49
C ILE A 115 15.29 12.91 -5.45
N ARG A 116 15.84 12.10 -4.53
CA ARG A 116 17.30 11.90 -4.40
C ARG A 116 17.92 11.38 -5.69
N LEU A 117 17.24 10.42 -6.32
CA LEU A 117 17.67 9.80 -7.56
C LEU A 117 17.37 10.66 -8.81
N LYS A 118 16.81 11.87 -8.62
CA LYS A 118 16.43 12.81 -9.69
C LYS A 118 15.49 12.20 -10.73
N LEU A 119 14.66 11.24 -10.30
CA LEU A 119 13.65 10.63 -11.16
C LEU A 119 12.43 11.53 -11.30
N LEU A 120 12.05 12.21 -10.21
CA LEU A 120 10.92 13.15 -10.18
C LEU A 120 11.31 14.43 -9.46
N SER A 121 10.76 15.56 -9.91
CA SER A 121 10.90 16.81 -9.16
C SER A 121 9.90 16.88 -8.00
N PRO A 122 10.23 17.62 -6.93
CA PRO A 122 9.28 17.89 -5.84
C PRO A 122 7.95 18.46 -6.36
N ASP A 123 8.00 19.36 -7.34
CA ASP A 123 6.81 19.98 -7.94
C ASP A 123 5.93 18.95 -8.66
N GLN A 124 6.52 17.98 -9.36
CA GLN A 124 5.77 16.90 -10.01
C GLN A 124 5.07 16.02 -8.98
N ILE A 125 5.72 15.72 -7.85
CA ILE A 125 5.11 14.94 -6.77
C ILE A 125 3.97 15.73 -6.13
N TYR A 126 4.17 17.02 -5.91
CA TYR A 126 3.14 17.91 -5.38
C TYR A 126 1.92 18.01 -6.31
N ASP A 127 2.13 18.12 -7.61
CA ASP A 127 1.06 18.11 -8.62
C ASP A 127 0.29 16.78 -8.64
N LEU A 128 0.99 15.66 -8.49
CA LEU A 128 0.36 14.34 -8.38
C LEU A 128 -0.55 14.25 -7.13
N GLU A 129 -0.08 14.77 -6.00
CA GLU A 129 -0.81 14.73 -4.73
C GLU A 129 -2.00 15.69 -4.69
N THR A 130 -1.85 16.92 -5.20
CA THR A 130 -2.85 17.97 -5.04
C THR A 130 -3.88 18.04 -6.16
N ARG A 131 -3.52 17.59 -7.36
CA ARG A 131 -4.39 17.68 -8.54
C ARG A 131 -4.83 16.32 -9.04
N VAL A 132 -3.90 15.40 -9.27
CA VAL A 132 -4.21 14.12 -9.94
C VAL A 132 -4.92 13.16 -8.99
N LEU A 133 -4.40 12.99 -7.77
CA LEU A 133 -4.95 12.04 -6.82
C LEU A 133 -6.39 12.38 -6.36
N PRO A 134 -6.74 13.64 -6.02
CA PRO A 134 -8.11 13.99 -5.62
C PRO A 134 -9.12 13.88 -6.77
N ASP A 135 -8.70 14.16 -8.00
CA ASP A 135 -9.50 13.99 -9.21
C ASP A 135 -9.83 12.51 -9.44
N ILE A 136 -8.84 11.62 -9.29
CA ILE A 136 -9.06 10.17 -9.34
C ILE A 136 -9.97 9.71 -8.21
N TYR A 137 -9.78 10.17 -6.97
CA TYR A 137 -10.66 9.83 -5.86
C TYR A 137 -12.11 10.23 -6.11
N THR A 138 -12.34 11.41 -6.69
CA THR A 138 -13.69 11.89 -7.03
C THR A 138 -14.36 10.98 -8.05
N ARG A 139 -13.61 10.53 -9.07
CA ARG A 139 -14.11 9.58 -10.08
C ARG A 139 -14.34 8.17 -9.55
N LEU A 140 -13.51 7.73 -8.60
CA LEU A 140 -13.59 6.39 -8.02
C LEU A 140 -14.68 6.28 -6.95
N ARG A 141 -14.97 7.38 -6.24
CA ARG A 141 -15.94 7.46 -5.12
C ARG A 141 -17.28 6.74 -5.36
N PRO A 142 -17.98 6.88 -6.50
CA PRO A 142 -19.26 6.19 -6.72
C PRO A 142 -19.12 4.67 -6.84
N ASN A 143 -17.95 4.17 -7.26
CA ASN A 143 -17.72 2.74 -7.51
C ASN A 143 -17.16 2.00 -6.28
N LEU A 144 -16.81 2.71 -5.20
CA LEU A 144 -16.12 2.09 -4.06
C LEU A 144 -16.91 0.98 -3.38
N VAL A 145 -18.23 1.15 -3.21
CA VAL A 145 -19.10 0.14 -2.60
C VAL A 145 -19.14 -1.11 -3.49
N ALA A 146 -19.41 -0.94 -4.79
CA ALA A 146 -19.39 -2.04 -5.74
C ALA A 146 -18.03 -2.76 -5.83
N LEU A 147 -16.92 -2.04 -5.66
CA LEU A 147 -15.58 -2.63 -5.66
C LEU A 147 -15.30 -3.51 -4.44
N VAL A 148 -15.81 -3.12 -3.26
CA VAL A 148 -15.66 -3.95 -2.05
C VAL A 148 -16.67 -5.10 -2.06
N ASP A 149 -17.87 -4.88 -2.61
CA ASP A 149 -18.89 -5.93 -2.77
C ASP A 149 -18.44 -7.00 -3.79
N ALA A 150 -17.61 -6.63 -4.78
CA ALA A 150 -17.08 -7.58 -5.76
C ALA A 150 -16.15 -8.66 -5.17
N PHE A 151 -15.69 -8.52 -3.92
CA PHE A 151 -15.01 -9.61 -3.22
C PHE A 151 -15.98 -10.72 -2.77
N ASP A 152 -17.29 -10.46 -2.76
CA ASP A 152 -18.36 -11.41 -2.43
C ASP A 152 -18.17 -12.11 -1.07
N PHE A 153 -17.68 -11.36 -0.08
CA PHE A 153 -17.51 -11.85 1.28
C PHE A 153 -18.85 -11.92 2.01
N HIS A 154 -19.12 -13.04 2.68
CA HIS A 154 -20.32 -13.18 3.48
C HIS A 154 -20.18 -12.47 4.84
N ASP A 155 -21.28 -11.91 5.36
CA ASP A 155 -21.30 -11.24 6.68
C ASP A 155 -20.77 -12.12 7.81
N ASN A 156 -20.95 -13.45 7.72
CA ASN A 156 -20.43 -14.42 8.69
C ASN A 156 -18.90 -14.53 8.66
N GLU A 157 -18.26 -14.26 7.52
CA GLU A 157 -16.81 -14.26 7.35
C GLU A 157 -16.20 -12.95 7.81
N ILE A 158 -16.88 -11.82 7.55
CA ILE A 158 -16.43 -10.49 7.96
C ILE A 158 -16.58 -10.29 9.48
N ASP A 159 -17.62 -10.87 10.11
CA ASP A 159 -18.00 -10.68 11.53
C ASP A 159 -17.87 -9.22 12.02
N SER A 160 -18.30 -8.28 11.18
CA SER A 160 -18.21 -6.85 11.46
C SER A 160 -19.59 -6.21 11.46
N CYS A 161 -19.95 -5.54 12.56
CA CYS A 161 -21.17 -4.72 12.60
C CYS A 161 -21.10 -3.50 11.67
N LEU A 162 -19.90 -2.96 11.41
CA LEU A 162 -19.69 -1.80 10.54
C LEU A 162 -19.69 -2.18 9.06
N GLY A 163 -19.24 -3.39 8.74
CA GLY A 163 -19.07 -3.89 7.37
C GLY A 163 -20.24 -4.77 6.90
N ARG A 164 -21.43 -4.61 7.48
CA ARG A 164 -22.61 -5.39 7.08
C ARG A 164 -23.07 -5.00 5.69
N TYR A 165 -23.43 -6.00 4.90
CA TYR A 165 -23.95 -5.80 3.55
C TYR A 165 -25.27 -5.00 3.51
N ASP A 166 -26.15 -5.19 4.52
CA ASP A 166 -27.45 -4.51 4.60
C ASP A 166 -27.40 -3.04 5.02
N GLY A 167 -26.22 -2.54 5.43
CA GLY A 167 -26.03 -1.17 5.90
C GLY A 167 -26.68 -0.84 7.25
N GLN A 168 -27.26 -1.81 7.96
CA GLN A 168 -27.92 -1.62 9.27
C GLN A 168 -26.89 -1.62 10.41
N VAL A 169 -25.99 -0.65 10.36
CA VAL A 169 -24.80 -0.59 11.22
C VAL A 169 -25.15 -0.27 12.67
N TYR A 170 -26.06 0.68 12.91
CA TYR A 170 -26.32 1.18 14.25
C TYR A 170 -27.05 0.16 15.12
N GLU A 171 -28.04 -0.52 14.54
CA GLU A 171 -28.81 -1.59 15.18
C GLU A 171 -27.88 -2.75 15.55
N ALA A 172 -27.06 -3.20 14.59
CA ALA A 172 -26.10 -4.28 14.82
C ALA A 172 -25.07 -3.95 15.90
N LEU A 173 -24.57 -2.71 15.93
CA LEU A 173 -23.66 -2.26 17.00
C LEU A 173 -24.34 -2.30 18.37
N LEU A 174 -25.58 -1.84 18.46
CA LEU A 174 -26.33 -1.84 19.71
C LEU A 174 -26.60 -3.27 20.19
N GLU A 175 -26.99 -4.16 19.29
CA GLU A 175 -27.18 -5.59 19.59
C GLU A 175 -25.88 -6.23 20.08
N ARG A 176 -24.76 -6.02 19.38
CA ARG A 176 -23.47 -6.58 19.79
C ARG A 176 -22.98 -5.98 21.12
N ALA A 177 -23.24 -4.70 21.37
CA ALA A 177 -22.96 -4.09 22.67
C ALA A 177 -23.80 -4.71 23.79
N ARG A 178 -25.09 -5.01 23.55
CA ARG A 178 -25.95 -5.68 24.55
C ARG A 178 -25.48 -7.10 24.88
N LEU A 179 -24.93 -7.82 23.90
CA LEU A 179 -24.38 -9.16 24.10
C LEU A 179 -23.07 -9.18 24.92
N ASN A 180 -22.44 -8.03 25.13
CA ASN A 180 -21.20 -7.95 25.89
C ASN A 180 -21.41 -8.46 27.35
N PRO A 181 -20.59 -9.41 27.84
CA PRO A 181 -20.70 -9.96 29.19
C PRO A 181 -20.73 -8.90 30.31
N SER A 182 -20.04 -7.77 30.11
CA SER A 182 -20.00 -6.67 31.07
C SER A 182 -21.35 -5.97 31.25
N ASN A 183 -22.22 -6.03 30.23
CA ASN A 183 -23.54 -5.39 30.24
C ASN A 183 -24.64 -6.28 30.81
N ARG A 184 -24.30 -7.50 31.30
CA ARG A 184 -25.25 -8.39 31.98
C ARG A 184 -25.80 -7.82 33.27
N TYR A 185 -25.01 -6.98 33.96
CA TYR A 185 -25.38 -6.40 35.25
C TYR A 185 -25.49 -4.88 35.11
N LYS A 186 -26.59 -4.30 35.62
CA LYS A 186 -26.79 -2.84 35.67
C LYS A 186 -25.71 -2.14 36.52
N VAL A 187 -25.21 -2.83 37.55
CA VAL A 187 -24.06 -2.41 38.35
C VAL A 187 -23.09 -3.58 38.37
N PRO A 188 -21.86 -3.42 37.82
CA PRO A 188 -20.89 -4.51 37.82
C PRO A 188 -20.53 -4.94 39.25
N PRO A 189 -20.37 -6.25 39.54
CA PRO A 189 -20.10 -6.76 40.88
C PRO A 189 -18.88 -6.12 41.56
N VAL A 190 -17.84 -5.80 40.78
CA VAL A 190 -16.64 -5.12 41.27
C VAL A 190 -16.96 -3.78 41.97
N TRP A 191 -17.92 -3.01 41.46
CA TRP A 191 -18.31 -1.74 42.06
C TRP A 191 -19.06 -1.92 43.38
N VAL A 192 -19.81 -3.02 43.51
CA VAL A 192 -20.45 -3.37 44.78
C VAL A 192 -19.38 -3.72 45.83
N SER A 193 -18.40 -4.54 45.46
CA SER A 193 -17.29 -4.90 46.35
C SER A 193 -16.44 -3.70 46.77
N LEU A 194 -16.16 -2.78 45.83
CA LEU A 194 -15.42 -1.53 46.10
C LEU A 194 -16.17 -0.61 47.06
N LYS A 195 -17.48 -0.41 46.85
CA LYS A 195 -18.31 0.41 47.75
C LYS A 195 -18.45 -0.19 49.14
N GLN A 196 -18.33 -1.51 49.27
CA GLN A 196 -18.39 -2.24 50.55
C GLN A 196 -17.03 -2.32 51.27
N GLY A 197 -15.95 -1.75 50.72
CA GLY A 197 -14.62 -1.78 51.33
C GLY A 197 -13.92 -3.15 51.32
N ASN A 198 -14.47 -4.14 50.60
CA ASN A 198 -13.96 -5.51 50.55
C ASN A 198 -12.90 -5.69 49.45
N LEU A 199 -11.85 -4.87 49.48
CA LEU A 199 -10.72 -4.97 48.55
C LEU A 199 -9.81 -6.18 48.80
N SER A 200 -10.03 -6.94 49.88
CA SER A 200 -9.19 -8.08 50.29
C SER A 200 -9.64 -9.45 49.76
N LYS A 201 -10.66 -9.51 48.90
CA LYS A 201 -11.21 -10.77 48.32
C LYS A 201 -11.31 -10.79 46.78
N LEU A 202 -10.59 -9.89 46.11
CA LEU A 202 -10.27 -10.00 44.67
C LEU A 202 -8.88 -10.64 44.53
#